data_AF-A0A969HL06-F1
#
_entry.id   AF-A0A969HL06-F1
#
_cell.length_a   1.000
_cell.length_b   1.000
_cell.length_c   1.000
_cell.angle_alpha   90.00
_cell.angle_beta   90.00
_cell.angle_gamma   90.00
#
_symmetry.space_group_name_H-M   'P 1'
#
loop_
_entity.id
_entity.type
_entity.pdbx_description
1 polymer ?
#
loop_
_entity_poly.entity_id
_entity_poly.type
_entity_poly.pdbx_seq_one_letter_code
_entity_poly.pdbx_strand_id
1 'polypeptide(L)'
;MTDEIKLVYQTAEDMIRIFEQGVEQLENTMQEMQGVANTLEEGALLGRGGEAFTDAIRSKLCPAISRLNDKFQELAGDVQKAIDYMQQADRTSAGKF
;
A
#
# COMPACT_ATOMS: atom_id res chain seq x y z
N MET A 1 0.40 33.84 9.04
CA MET A 1 -0.69 33.40 8.15
C MET A 1 -0.73 31.90 8.27
N THR A 2 -1.75 31.36 8.94
CA THR A 2 -1.97 29.92 8.97
C THR A 2 -2.68 29.63 7.66
N ASP A 3 -1.97 29.08 6.67
CA ASP A 3 -2.62 28.62 5.45
C ASP A 3 -3.73 27.65 5.89
N GLU A 4 -4.99 27.97 5.57
CA GLU A 4 -6.10 27.06 5.83
C GLU A 4 -5.82 25.79 5.05
N ILE A 5 -5.42 24.72 5.75
CA ILE A 5 -5.27 23.40 5.16
C ILE A 5 -6.68 22.93 4.79
N LYS A 6 -7.07 23.17 3.53
CA LYS A 6 -8.32 22.69 2.95
C LYS A 6 -8.06 21.40 2.21
N LEU A 7 -8.80 20.37 2.57
CA LEU A 7 -8.81 19.12 1.83
C LEU A 7 -9.45 19.35 0.46
N VAL A 8 -8.72 19.02 -0.60
CA VAL A 8 -9.29 18.95 -1.95
C VAL A 8 -9.86 17.55 -2.12
N TYR A 9 -11.19 17.42 -1.98
CA TYR A 9 -11.89 16.13 -1.98
C TYR A 9 -11.52 15.24 -3.16
N GLN A 10 -11.51 15.79 -4.38
CA GLN A 10 -11.12 15.03 -5.58
C GLN A 10 -9.72 14.44 -5.46
N THR A 11 -8.74 15.24 -5.02
CA THR A 11 -7.37 14.77 -4.85
C THR A 11 -7.26 13.71 -3.76
N ALA A 12 -8.03 13.84 -2.67
CA ALA A 12 -8.07 12.84 -1.61
C ALA A 12 -8.67 11.50 -2.10
N GLU A 13 -9.75 11.54 -2.87
CA GLU A 13 -10.34 10.35 -3.51
C GLU A 13 -9.38 9.72 -4.53
N ASP A 14 -8.66 10.53 -5.31
CA ASP A 14 -7.62 10.05 -6.24
C ASP A 14 -6.50 9.34 -5.48
N MET A 15 -6.07 9.88 -4.33
CA MET A 15 -5.05 9.26 -3.49
C MET A 15 -5.48 7.89 -2.96
N ILE A 16 -6.73 7.76 -2.50
CA ILE A 16 -7.29 6.47 -2.05
C ILE A 16 -7.20 5.45 -3.18
N ARG A 17 -7.65 5.82 -4.39
CA ARG A 17 -7.60 4.92 -5.56
C ARG A 17 -6.17 4.50 -5.91
N ILE A 18 -5.20 5.42 -5.82
CA ILE A 18 -3.79 5.11 -6.07
C ILE A 18 -3.25 4.12 -5.04
N PHE A 19 -3.59 4.27 -3.75
CA PHE A 19 -3.17 3.32 -2.72
C PHE A 19 -3.79 1.94 -2.94
N GLU A 20 -5.08 1.86 -3.28
CA GLU A 20 -5.77 0.60 -3.58
C GLU A 20 -5.18 -0.11 -4.81
N GLN A 21 -4.88 0.62 -5.89
CA GLN A 21 -4.18 0.07 -7.06
C GLN A 21 -2.76 -0.39 -6.71
N GLY A 22 -2.07 0.37 -5.87
CA GLY A 22 -0.75 0.01 -5.37
C GLY A 22 -0.76 -1.30 -4.57
N VAL A 23 -1.79 -1.52 -3.75
CA VAL A 23 -2.00 -2.78 -3.01
C VAL A 23 -2.08 -3.96 -3.97
N GLU A 24 -2.93 -3.86 -5.00
CA GLU A 24 -3.07 -4.92 -6.02
C GLU A 24 -1.73 -5.19 -6.73
N GLN A 25 -0.99 -4.14 -7.09
CA GLN A 25 0.32 -4.29 -7.74
C GLN A 25 1.35 -4.97 -6.83
N LEU A 26 1.36 -4.65 -5.53
CA LEU A 26 2.26 -5.24 -4.55
C LEU A 26 1.92 -6.70 -4.30
N GLU A 27 0.64 -7.06 -4.24
CA GLU A 27 0.20 -8.45 -4.11
C GLU A 27 0.63 -9.29 -5.32
N ASN A 28 0.45 -8.77 -6.53
CA ASN A 28 0.92 -9.42 -7.76
C ASN A 28 2.44 -9.61 -7.76
N THR A 29 3.19 -8.57 -7.39
CA THR A 29 4.66 -8.63 -7.28
C THR A 29 5.10 -9.70 -6.27
N MET A 30 4.44 -9.78 -5.12
CA MET A 30 4.73 -10.79 -4.11
C MET A 30 4.48 -12.22 -4.63
N GLN A 31 3.39 -12.44 -5.36
CA GLN A 31 3.09 -13.73 -5.98
C GLN A 31 4.14 -14.13 -7.02
N GLU A 32 4.54 -13.20 -7.90
CA GLU A 32 5.59 -13.43 -8.89
C GLU A 32 6.92 -13.79 -8.23
N MET A 33 7.33 -13.04 -7.19
CA MET A 33 8.57 -13.31 -6.47
C MET A 33 8.55 -14.68 -5.77
N GLN A 34 7.42 -15.06 -5.18
CA GLN A 34 7.26 -16.40 -4.61
C GLN A 34 7.37 -17.49 -5.69
N GLY A 35 6.81 -17.24 -6.88
CA GLY A 35 6.96 -18.12 -8.04
C GLY A 35 8.43 -18.31 -8.45
N VAL A 36 9.18 -17.20 -8.56
CA VAL A 36 10.63 -17.23 -8.85
C VAL A 36 11.37 -18.04 -7.79
N ALA A 37 11.08 -17.82 -6.51
CA ALA A 37 11.71 -18.56 -5.41
C ALA A 37 11.45 -20.08 -5.51
N ASN A 38 10.22 -20.48 -5.85
CA ASN A 38 9.88 -21.89 -6.04
C ASN A 38 10.63 -22.51 -7.23
N THR A 39 10.68 -21.82 -8.37
CA THR A 39 11.43 -22.30 -9.56
C THR A 39 12.92 -22.49 -9.25
N LEU A 40 13.52 -21.61 -8.45
CA LEU A 40 14.93 -21.72 -8.06
C LEU A 40 15.14 -22.89 -7.08
N GLU A 41 14.23 -23.09 -6.12
CA GLU A 41 14.27 -24.21 -5.17
C GLU A 41 14.09 -25.57 -5.86
N GLU A 42 13.30 -25.64 -6.94
CA GLU A 42 13.11 -26.84 -7.77
C GLU A 42 14.31 -27.18 -8.67
N GLY A 43 15.40 -26.42 -8.56
CA GLY A 43 16.69 -26.77 -9.17
C GLY A 43 17.05 -25.97 -10.42
N ALA A 44 16.35 -24.88 -10.71
CA ALA A 44 16.77 -23.95 -11.76
C ALA A 44 18.12 -23.27 -11.44
N LEU A 45 18.44 -23.10 -10.14
CA LEU A 45 19.75 -22.63 -9.67
C LEU A 45 20.17 -23.40 -8.42
N LEU A 46 21.05 -24.38 -8.60
CA LEU A 46 21.52 -25.24 -7.52
C LEU A 46 22.74 -24.68 -6.79
N GLY A 47 22.82 -24.97 -5.50
CA GLY A 47 23.93 -24.59 -4.61
C GLY A 47 23.69 -23.28 -3.85
N ARG A 48 24.72 -22.83 -3.14
CA ARG A 48 24.65 -21.73 -2.15
C ARG A 48 24.06 -20.43 -2.70
N GLY A 49 24.24 -20.15 -4.00
CA GLY A 49 23.68 -18.97 -4.64
C GLY A 49 22.15 -19.03 -4.78
N GLY A 50 21.62 -20.17 -5.19
CA GLY A 50 20.17 -20.39 -5.28
C GLY A 50 19.52 -20.38 -3.91
N GLU A 51 20.11 -21.09 -2.94
CA GLU A 51 19.64 -21.08 -1.54
C GLU A 51 19.60 -19.67 -0.95
N ALA A 52 20.69 -18.89 -1.11
CA ALA A 52 20.75 -17.53 -0.61
C ALA A 52 19.73 -16.59 -1.29
N PHE A 53 19.45 -16.80 -2.58
CA PHE A 53 18.49 -15.98 -3.31
C PHE A 53 17.04 -16.32 -2.93
N THR A 54 16.70 -17.62 -2.85
CA THR A 54 15.40 -18.10 -2.37
C THR A 54 15.14 -17.65 -0.93
N ASP A 55 16.14 -17.73 -0.05
CA ASP A 55 16.06 -17.21 1.31
C ASP A 55 15.83 -15.70 1.31
N ALA A 56 16.62 -14.92 0.55
CA ALA A 56 16.45 -13.47 0.50
C ALA A 56 15.06 -13.03 0.02
N ILE A 57 14.48 -13.75 -0.96
CA ILE A 57 13.10 -13.50 -1.40
C ILE A 57 12.12 -13.74 -0.25
N ARG A 58 12.17 -14.94 0.36
CA ARG A 58 11.17 -15.39 1.33
C ARG A 58 11.30 -14.69 2.69
N SER A 59 12.52 -14.45 3.16
CA SER A 59 12.77 -13.91 4.51
C SER A 59 12.88 -12.40 4.56
N LYS A 60 13.14 -11.72 3.42
CA LYS A 60 13.32 -10.26 3.38
C LYS A 60 12.35 -9.57 2.45
N LEU A 61 12.34 -9.94 1.17
CA LEU A 61 11.57 -9.21 0.15
C LEU A 61 10.06 -9.36 0.35
N CYS A 62 9.53 -10.59 0.38
CA CYS A 62 8.10 -10.81 0.56
C CYS A 62 7.57 -10.17 1.86
N PRO A 63 8.24 -10.30 3.02
CA PRO A 63 7.85 -9.59 4.23
C PRO A 63 7.92 -8.06 4.11
N ALA A 64 8.87 -7.51 3.35
CA ALA A 64 8.94 -6.06 3.12
C ALA A 64 7.79 -5.56 2.24
N ILE A 65 7.43 -6.31 1.19
CA ILE A 65 6.26 -6.03 0.36
C ILE A 65 4.97 -6.08 1.19
N SER A 66 4.81 -7.11 2.03
CA SER A 66 3.66 -7.20 2.94
C SER A 66 3.54 -5.99 3.86
N ARG A 67 4.64 -5.53 4.49
CA ARG A 67 4.61 -4.33 5.33
C ARG A 67 4.26 -3.06 4.54
N LEU A 68 4.70 -2.97 3.28
CA LEU A 68 4.36 -1.85 2.42
C LEU A 68 2.87 -1.88 2.05
N ASN A 69 2.33 -3.07 1.79
CA ASN A 69 0.91 -3.30 1.52
C ASN A 69 0.04 -2.82 2.69
N ASP A 70 0.39 -3.24 3.91
CA ASP A 70 -0.28 -2.81 5.14
C ASP A 70 -0.29 -1.28 5.27
N LYS A 71 0.82 -0.62 4.91
CA LYS A 71 0.93 0.84 4.94
C LYS A 71 0.09 1.53 3.87
N PHE A 72 -0.06 0.96 2.68
CA PHE A 72 -0.94 1.53 1.67
C PHE A 72 -2.40 1.46 2.11
N GLN A 73 -2.82 0.34 2.69
CA GLN A 73 -4.17 0.18 3.24
C GLN A 73 -4.42 1.15 4.41
N GLU A 74 -3.45 1.30 5.32
CA GLU A 74 -3.51 2.28 6.42
C GLU A 74 -3.70 3.71 5.89
N LEU A 75 -2.88 4.11 4.91
CA LEU A 75 -2.94 5.45 4.32
C LEU A 75 -4.26 5.70 3.59
N ALA A 76 -4.79 4.73 2.84
CA ALA A 76 -6.10 4.84 2.21
C ALA A 76 -7.20 5.09 3.26
N GLY A 77 -7.19 4.31 4.35
CA GLY A 77 -8.13 4.46 5.46
C GLY A 77 -8.03 5.82 6.16
N ASP A 78 -6.82 6.34 6.34
CA ASP A 78 -6.62 7.65 6.98
C ASP A 78 -7.04 8.81 6.10
N VAL A 79 -6.83 8.73 4.78
CA VAL A 79 -7.37 9.72 3.83
C VAL A 79 -8.90 9.68 3.81
N GLN A 80 -9.51 8.49 3.86
CA GLN A 80 -10.97 8.36 3.93
C GLN A 80 -11.54 9.00 5.20
N LYS A 81 -10.92 8.76 6.37
CA LYS A 81 -11.33 9.43 7.61
C LYS A 81 -11.21 10.94 7.52
N ALA A 82 -10.15 11.46 6.88
CA ALA A 82 -9.98 12.88 6.69
C ALA A 82 -11.10 13.50 5.83
N ILE A 83 -11.53 12.81 4.76
CA ILE A 83 -12.70 13.18 3.97
C ILE A 83 -13.95 13.25 4.86
N ASP A 84 -14.21 12.19 5.64
CA ASP A 84 -15.40 12.10 6.49
C ASP A 84 -15.45 13.21 7.54
N TYR A 85 -14.32 13.53 8.17
CA TYR A 85 -14.22 14.62 9.14
C TYR A 85 -14.51 15.98 8.54
N MET A 86 -13.98 16.26 7.34
CA MET A 86 -14.21 17.53 6.65
C MET A 86 -15.66 17.68 6.21
N GLN A 87 -16.27 16.63 5.66
CA GLN A 87 -17.69 16.65 5.27
C GLN A 87 -18.62 16.88 6.46
N GLN A 88 -18.30 16.30 7.63
CA GLN A 88 -19.06 16.54 8.86
C GLN A 88 -18.90 17.97 9.37
N ALA A 89 -17.69 18.53 9.31
CA ALA A 89 -17.43 19.92 9.68
C ALA A 89 -18.17 20.91 8.77
N ASP A 90 -18.19 20.65 7.46
CA ASP A 90 -18.92 21.45 6.47
C ASP A 90 -20.43 21.42 6.73
N ARG A 91 -21.02 20.24 6.97
CA ARG A 91 -22.46 20.11 7.30
C ARG A 91 -22.83 20.83 8.60
N THR A 92 -21.99 20.69 9.63
CA THR A 92 -22.21 21.34 10.93
C THR A 92 -22.14 22.86 10.81
N SER A 93 -21.24 23.36 9.97
CA SER A 93 -21.09 24.80 9.71
C SER A 93 -22.27 25.34 8.91
N ALA A 94 -22.72 24.61 7.88
CA ALA A 94 -23.88 24.99 7.08
C ALA A 94 -25.19 25.03 7.89
N GLY A 95 -25.36 24.18 8.91
CA GLY A 95 -26.54 24.18 9.76
C GLY A 95 -26.57 25.27 10.85
N LYS A 96 -25.50 26.08 10.99
CA LYS A 96 -25.39 27.17 11.97
C LYS A 96 -25.67 28.56 11.38
N PHE A 97 -25.95 28.64 10.09
CA PHE A 97 -26.34 29.86 9.36
C PHE A 97 -27.66 29.63 8.63
#